data_AF-A0AAN4WTD9-F1
#
_entry.id   AF-A0AAN4WTD9-F1
#
_cell.length_a   1.000
_cell.length_b   1.000
_cell.length_c   1.000
_cell.angle_alpha   90.00
_cell.angle_beta   90.00
_cell.angle_gamma   90.00
#
_symmetry.space_group_name_H-M   'P 1'
#
loop_
_entity.id
_entity.type
_entity.pdbx_description
1 polymer ?
#
loop_
_entity_poly.entity_id
_entity_poly.type
_entity_poly.pdbx_seq_one_letter_code
_entity_poly.pdbx_strand_id
1 'polypeptide(L)'
;MAQMIELTSRNGLDYLHGLLERGQDMRPLLLEIGEDLTESTKQRFSSATGPDGTAWAPNSALTLARYSSMFARKKDGDLTKRSAQKLAGKKPLTGETRALATTINYQVRDVGAVGIGSPMVYAATQQHGAKSGEFGFGLYTTRVGSFPIPWGDIPARPFLGASDSDKANIVSLVQSYLMEG
;
A
#
# COMPACT_ATOMS: atom_id res chain seq x y z
N MET A 1 -39.63 -33.68 -37.05
CA MET A 1 -38.53 -33.43 -36.12
C MET A 1 -38.07 -32.00 -36.34
N ALA A 2 -38.14 -31.14 -35.32
CA ALA A 2 -37.69 -29.76 -35.46
C ALA A 2 -36.15 -29.75 -35.52
N GLN A 3 -35.60 -29.13 -36.57
CA GLN A 3 -34.16 -28.98 -36.73
C GLN A 3 -33.75 -27.72 -35.98
N MET A 4 -33.10 -27.89 -34.83
CA MET A 4 -32.48 -26.79 -34.10
C MET A 4 -31.21 -26.42 -34.86
N ILE A 5 -31.20 -25.23 -35.46
CA ILE A 5 -30.00 -24.67 -36.10
C ILE A 5 -29.30 -23.85 -35.03
N GLU A 6 -28.17 -24.34 -34.52
CA GLU A 6 -27.28 -23.51 -33.72
C GLU A 6 -26.76 -22.35 -34.59
N LEU A 7 -26.98 -21.13 -34.13
CA LEU A 7 -26.51 -19.92 -34.81
C LEU A 7 -25.03 -19.67 -34.51
N THR A 8 -24.18 -20.69 -34.68
CA THR A 8 -22.73 -20.56 -34.55
C THR A 8 -22.20 -19.86 -35.81
N SER A 9 -21.31 -18.86 -35.68
CA SER A 9 -20.79 -18.01 -36.77
C SER A 9 -21.63 -16.76 -37.12
N ARG A 10 -22.12 -16.04 -36.10
CA ARG A 10 -22.53 -14.65 -36.27
C ARG A 10 -21.65 -13.79 -35.37
N ASN A 11 -20.94 -12.84 -35.98
CA ASN A 11 -20.07 -11.86 -35.31
C ASN A 11 -20.55 -11.48 -33.89
N GLY A 12 -21.82 -11.12 -33.69
CA GLY A 12 -22.34 -10.76 -32.37
C GLY A 12 -22.40 -11.88 -31.32
N LEU A 13 -22.72 -13.13 -31.69
CA LEU A 13 -22.77 -14.25 -30.74
C LEU A 13 -21.37 -14.75 -30.40
N ASP A 14 -20.44 -14.69 -31.35
CA ASP A 14 -19.04 -15.03 -31.11
C ASP A 14 -18.40 -14.02 -30.12
N TYR A 15 -18.71 -12.72 -30.23
CA TYR A 15 -18.34 -11.71 -29.24
C TYR A 15 -18.95 -11.99 -27.85
N LEU A 16 -20.22 -12.39 -27.78
CA LEU A 16 -20.87 -12.74 -26.52
C LEU A 16 -20.21 -13.96 -25.86
N HIS A 17 -19.83 -14.97 -26.65
CA HIS A 17 -19.13 -16.14 -26.15
C HIS A 17 -17.77 -15.77 -25.57
N GLY A 18 -16.95 -14.98 -26.29
CA GLY A 18 -15.66 -14.51 -25.79
C GLY A 18 -15.78 -13.66 -24.53
N LEU A 19 -16.81 -12.79 -24.46
CA LEU A 19 -17.11 -12.01 -23.25
C LEU A 19 -17.49 -12.91 -22.07
N LEU A 20 -18.31 -13.94 -22.29
CA LEU A 20 -18.71 -14.89 -21.26
C LEU A 20 -17.51 -15.69 -20.76
N GLU A 21 -16.66 -16.19 -21.66
CA GLU A 21 -15.45 -16.94 -21.29
C GLU A 21 -14.52 -16.11 -20.41
N ARG A 22 -14.24 -14.86 -20.79
CA ARG A 22 -13.43 -13.94 -19.97
C ARG A 22 -14.12 -13.53 -18.68
N GLY A 23 -15.44 -13.43 -18.68
CA GLY A 23 -16.22 -13.22 -17.46
C GLY A 23 -16.13 -14.39 -16.47
N GLN A 24 -15.89 -15.61 -16.95
CA GLN A 24 -15.69 -16.79 -16.09
C GLN A 24 -14.26 -16.90 -15.55
N ASP A 25 -13.24 -16.36 -16.24
CA ASP A 25 -11.85 -16.35 -15.77
C ASP A 25 -11.28 -14.92 -15.70
N MET A 26 -11.62 -14.17 -14.65
CA MET A 26 -11.05 -12.84 -14.43
C MET A 26 -9.63 -12.86 -13.87
N ARG A 27 -9.01 -14.03 -13.67
CA ARG A 27 -7.70 -14.13 -13.02
C ARG A 27 -6.61 -13.32 -13.75
N PRO A 28 -6.51 -13.33 -15.10
CA PRO A 28 -5.49 -12.52 -15.79
C PRO A 28 -5.63 -11.03 -15.48
N LEU A 29 -6.86 -10.50 -15.56
CA LEU A 29 -7.18 -9.11 -15.23
C LEU A 29 -6.86 -8.78 -13.76
N LEU A 30 -7.24 -9.65 -12.83
CA LEU A 30 -7.01 -9.44 -11.39
C LEU A 30 -5.53 -9.48 -11.01
N LEU A 31 -4.72 -10.27 -11.72
CA LEU A 31 -3.26 -10.26 -11.56
C LEU A 31 -2.70 -8.90 -11.98
N GLU A 32 -3.09 -8.39 -13.15
CA GLU A 32 -2.63 -7.10 -13.66
C GLU A 32 -3.02 -5.93 -12.75
N ILE A 33 -4.29 -5.87 -12.31
CA ILE A 33 -4.75 -4.89 -11.32
C ILE A 33 -3.93 -4.98 -10.03
N GLY A 34 -3.65 -6.21 -9.57
CA GLY A 34 -2.86 -6.46 -8.38
C GLY A 34 -1.44 -5.90 -8.47
N GLU A 35 -0.80 -6.05 -9.64
CA GLU A 35 0.53 -5.50 -9.88
C GLU A 35 0.54 -3.98 -9.94
N ASP A 36 -0.40 -3.39 -10.67
CA ASP A 36 -0.49 -1.94 -10.79
C ASP A 36 -0.77 -1.26 -9.45
N LEU A 37 -1.67 -1.82 -8.64
CA LEU A 37 -1.92 -1.31 -7.29
C LEU A 37 -0.72 -1.50 -6.35
N THR A 38 0.02 -2.60 -6.51
CA THR A 38 1.25 -2.85 -5.76
C THR A 38 2.31 -1.80 -6.10
N GLU A 39 2.49 -1.51 -7.38
CA GLU A 39 3.47 -0.52 -7.85
C GLU A 39 3.05 0.91 -7.47
N SER A 40 1.79 1.28 -7.69
CA SER A 40 1.23 2.56 -7.25
C SER A 40 1.41 2.76 -5.73
N THR A 41 1.18 1.71 -4.94
CA THR A 41 1.43 1.74 -3.48
C THR A 41 2.92 1.93 -3.16
N LYS A 42 3.83 1.28 -3.87
CA LYS A 42 5.29 1.46 -3.67
C LYS A 42 5.71 2.90 -4.01
N GLN A 43 5.16 3.48 -5.07
CA GLN A 43 5.46 4.86 -5.47
C GLN A 43 5.05 5.88 -4.39
N ARG A 44 3.97 5.63 -3.64
CA ARG A 44 3.55 6.46 -2.50
C ARG A 44 4.60 6.60 -1.41
N PHE A 45 5.40 5.56 -1.16
CA PHE A 45 6.54 5.65 -0.22
C PHE A 45 7.67 6.53 -0.76
N SER A 46 7.80 6.61 -2.09
CA SER A 46 8.74 7.51 -2.74
C SER A 46 8.23 8.96 -2.70
N SER A 47 6.96 9.22 -3.00
CA SER A 47 6.40 10.58 -2.96
C SER A 47 6.08 11.07 -1.55
N ALA A 48 5.95 10.16 -0.58
CA ALA A 48 5.42 10.41 0.77
C ALA A 48 3.99 10.99 0.76
N THR A 49 3.14 10.46 -0.13
CA THR A 49 1.75 10.88 -0.31
C THR A 49 0.81 9.68 -0.26
N GLY A 50 -0.42 9.89 0.19
CA GLY A 50 -1.47 8.88 0.19
C GLY A 50 -2.09 8.65 -1.20
N PRO A 51 -3.02 7.69 -1.31
CA PRO A 51 -3.75 7.41 -2.56
C PRO A 51 -4.59 8.60 -3.05
N ASP A 52 -5.03 9.46 -2.15
CA ASP A 52 -5.75 10.71 -2.45
C ASP A 52 -4.82 11.87 -2.86
N GLY A 53 -3.50 11.64 -2.89
CA GLY A 53 -2.50 12.66 -3.15
C GLY A 53 -2.09 13.49 -1.93
N THR A 54 -2.74 13.30 -0.77
CA THR A 54 -2.42 14.05 0.45
C THR A 54 -1.04 13.66 0.99
N ALA A 55 -0.18 14.64 1.30
CA ALA A 55 1.11 14.36 1.91
C ALA A 55 0.96 13.71 3.30
N TRP A 56 1.74 12.67 3.57
CA TRP A 56 1.72 12.02 4.88
C TRP A 56 2.20 12.94 5.99
N ALA A 57 1.61 12.78 7.18
CA ALA A 57 2.04 13.51 8.36
C ALA A 57 3.55 13.29 8.62
N PRO A 58 4.31 14.38 8.91
CA PRO A 58 5.76 14.31 9.09
C PRO A 58 6.13 13.42 10.28
N ASN A 59 7.41 13.05 10.34
CA ASN A 59 7.96 12.39 11.52
C ASN A 59 7.98 13.39 12.69
N SER A 60 7.67 12.92 13.91
CA SER A 60 7.76 13.75 15.11
C SER A 60 9.20 14.22 15.35
N ALA A 61 9.37 15.34 16.05
CA ALA A 61 10.68 15.85 16.45
C ALA A 61 11.49 14.80 17.24
N LEU A 62 10.83 14.01 18.10
CA LEU A 62 11.46 12.93 18.85
C LEU A 62 11.97 11.81 17.93
N THR A 63 11.17 11.42 16.94
CA THR A 63 11.59 10.42 15.94
C THR A 63 12.81 10.89 15.16
N LEU A 64 12.82 12.16 14.73
CA LEU A 64 13.95 12.74 14.01
C LEU A 64 15.20 12.87 14.90
N ALA A 65 15.03 13.24 16.17
CA ALA A 65 16.13 13.30 17.13
C ALA A 65 16.78 11.92 17.35
N ARG A 66 15.96 10.88 17.62
CA ARG A 66 16.43 9.48 17.73
C ARG A 66 17.05 8.98 16.43
N TYR A 67 16.52 9.38 15.28
CA TYR A 67 17.11 9.02 14.00
C TYR A 67 18.50 9.65 13.83
N SER A 68 18.63 10.93 14.19
CA SER A 68 19.89 11.68 14.08
C SER A 68 20.97 11.24 15.08
N SER A 69 20.61 10.56 16.17
CA SER A 69 21.60 10.06 17.14
C SER A 69 22.39 8.86 16.61
N MET A 70 21.88 8.19 15.56
CA MET A 70 22.58 7.09 14.89
C MET A 70 23.62 7.58 13.86
N PHE A 71 23.81 8.88 13.70
CA PHE A 71 24.67 9.45 12.67
C PHE A 71 26.01 9.93 13.19
N ALA A 72 27.04 9.82 12.34
CA ALA A 72 28.34 10.40 12.61
C ALA A 72 28.24 11.92 12.85
N ARG A 73 28.99 12.38 13.86
CA ARG A 73 29.14 13.77 14.26
C ARG A 73 30.54 14.27 13.95
N LYS A 74 30.66 15.58 13.82
CA LYS A 74 31.94 16.30 13.82
C LYS A 74 32.53 16.33 15.23
N LYS A 75 33.78 16.79 15.35
CA LYS A 75 34.47 16.94 16.65
C LYS A 75 33.79 17.93 17.61
N ASP A 76 33.07 18.91 17.06
CA ASP A 76 32.29 19.92 17.79
C ASP A 76 30.90 19.41 18.25
N GLY A 77 30.52 18.18 17.90
CA GLY A 77 29.23 17.58 18.24
C GLY A 77 28.12 17.78 17.19
N ASP A 78 28.35 18.62 16.18
CA ASP A 78 27.37 18.89 15.13
C ASP A 78 27.26 17.74 14.11
N LEU A 79 26.12 17.69 13.42
CA LEU A 79 25.97 16.80 12.27
C LEU A 79 26.96 17.17 11.16
N THR A 80 27.53 16.16 10.51
CA THR A 80 28.23 16.39 9.24
C THR A 80 27.24 16.88 8.17
N LYS A 81 27.72 17.56 7.12
CA LYS A 81 26.87 18.01 6.00
C LYS A 81 26.06 16.84 5.40
N ARG A 82 26.68 15.67 5.25
CA ARG A 82 26.02 14.44 4.76
C ARG A 82 24.95 13.94 5.74
N SER A 83 25.24 13.91 7.04
CA SER A 83 24.28 13.49 8.06
C SER A 83 23.08 14.44 8.16
N ALA A 84 23.31 15.75 8.04
CA ALA A 84 22.25 16.77 8.02
C ALA A 84 21.34 16.61 6.79
N GLN A 85 21.90 16.40 5.60
CA GLN A 85 21.14 16.11 4.39
C GLN A 85 20.32 14.83 4.51
N LYS A 86 20.90 13.76 5.09
CA LYS A 86 20.19 12.50 5.34
C LYS A 86 19.02 12.69 6.32
N LEU A 87 19.20 13.48 7.37
CA LEU A 87 18.12 13.81 8.32
C LEU A 87 17.00 14.62 7.66
N ALA A 88 17.36 15.66 6.88
CA ALA A 88 16.40 16.49 6.16
C ALA A 88 15.60 15.70 5.12
N GLY A 89 16.24 14.71 4.46
CA GLY A 89 15.59 13.81 3.50
C GLY A 89 14.80 12.67 4.12
N LYS A 90 14.62 12.62 5.45
CA LYS A 90 13.95 11.50 6.13
C LYS A 90 12.45 11.53 5.88
N LYS A 91 12.00 10.72 4.92
CA LYS A 91 10.57 10.51 4.63
C LYS A 91 9.85 9.81 5.79
N PRO A 92 8.57 10.15 6.06
CA PRO A 92 7.69 9.34 6.91
C PRO A 92 7.58 7.91 6.37
N LEU A 93 7.26 6.96 7.24
CA LEU A 93 6.98 5.57 6.87
C LEU A 93 8.14 4.75 6.23
N THR A 94 9.27 5.39 5.95
CA THR A 94 10.45 4.74 5.33
C THR A 94 11.52 4.42 6.36
N GLY A 95 11.55 3.18 6.85
CA GLY A 95 12.62 2.67 7.73
C GLY A 95 13.94 2.41 7.01
N GLU A 96 14.97 1.97 7.74
CA GLU A 96 16.28 1.63 7.17
C GLU A 96 16.20 0.49 6.15
N THR A 97 15.48 -0.58 6.50
CA THR A 97 15.24 -1.74 5.61
C THR A 97 14.19 -1.48 4.54
N ARG A 98 13.41 -0.38 4.68
CA ARG A 98 12.22 -0.09 3.87
C ARG A 98 11.18 -1.23 3.84
N ALA A 99 11.18 -2.10 4.85
CA ALA A 99 10.40 -3.33 4.87
C ALA A 99 8.92 -3.13 4.50
N LEU A 100 8.24 -2.11 5.05
CA LEU A 100 6.84 -1.86 4.71
C LEU A 100 6.62 -1.56 3.23
N ALA A 101 7.49 -0.76 2.62
CA ALA A 101 7.40 -0.41 1.20
C ALA A 101 7.78 -1.60 0.29
N THR A 102 8.73 -2.43 0.71
CA THR A 102 9.23 -3.54 -0.11
C THR A 102 8.44 -4.83 0.05
N THR A 103 7.52 -4.90 1.01
CA THR A 103 6.69 -6.09 1.29
C THR A 103 5.20 -5.80 1.08
N ILE A 104 4.88 -4.91 0.15
CA ILE A 104 3.51 -4.78 -0.37
C ILE A 104 3.28 -5.92 -1.36
N ASN A 105 2.27 -6.73 -1.07
CA ASN A 105 1.89 -7.88 -1.88
C ASN A 105 0.39 -7.85 -2.13
N TYR A 106 -0.04 -8.50 -3.19
CA TYR A 106 -1.45 -8.74 -3.49
C TYR A 106 -1.73 -10.24 -3.54
N GLN A 107 -3.01 -10.58 -3.42
CA GLN A 107 -3.54 -11.93 -3.53
C GLN A 107 -4.85 -11.88 -4.30
N VAL A 108 -4.93 -12.65 -5.39
CA VAL A 108 -6.19 -12.89 -6.09
C VAL A 108 -6.97 -13.94 -5.30
N ARG A 109 -8.22 -13.61 -4.94
CA ARG A 109 -9.15 -14.47 -4.23
C ARG A 109 -10.34 -14.76 -5.13
N ASP A 110 -10.61 -16.05 -5.32
CA ASP A 110 -11.75 -16.53 -6.11
C ASP A 110 -11.82 -15.88 -7.51
N VAL A 111 -13.01 -15.74 -8.08
CA VAL A 111 -13.24 -15.29 -9.46
C VAL A 111 -13.42 -13.77 -9.61
N GLY A 112 -13.28 -12.97 -8.55
CA GLY A 112 -13.68 -11.57 -8.61
C GLY A 112 -13.09 -10.62 -7.56
N ALA A 113 -12.07 -11.04 -6.82
CA ALA A 113 -11.47 -10.17 -5.81
C ALA A 113 -9.94 -10.19 -5.87
N VAL A 114 -9.34 -9.00 -5.77
CA VAL A 114 -7.91 -8.83 -5.50
C VAL A 114 -7.75 -8.09 -4.18
N GLY A 115 -7.01 -8.69 -3.25
CA GLY A 115 -6.64 -8.08 -1.98
C GLY A 115 -5.20 -7.59 -2.03
N ILE A 116 -4.92 -6.43 -1.45
CA ILE A 116 -3.56 -5.86 -1.34
C ILE A 116 -3.24 -5.58 0.13
N GLY A 117 -1.99 -5.77 0.54
CA GLY A 117 -1.58 -5.53 1.91
C GLY A 117 -0.09 -5.71 2.16
N SER A 118 0.27 -5.79 3.45
CA SER A 118 1.63 -6.05 3.91
C SER A 118 1.60 -7.05 5.07
N PRO A 119 2.59 -7.96 5.18
CA PRO A 119 2.72 -8.87 6.32
C PRO A 119 3.28 -8.17 7.58
N MET A 120 3.65 -6.89 7.50
CA MET A 120 4.21 -6.16 8.64
C MET A 120 3.13 -5.92 9.71
N VAL A 121 3.36 -6.37 10.95
CA VAL A 121 2.40 -6.24 12.07
C VAL A 121 1.95 -4.79 12.33
N TYR A 122 2.82 -3.82 12.07
CA TYR A 122 2.56 -2.40 12.25
C TYR A 122 1.86 -1.73 11.04
N ALA A 123 1.62 -2.47 9.95
CA ALA A 123 1.03 -1.93 8.72
C ALA A 123 -0.35 -1.32 8.99
N ALA A 124 -1.21 -2.01 9.74
CA ALA A 124 -2.55 -1.53 10.09
C ALA A 124 -2.49 -0.22 10.90
N THR A 125 -1.63 -0.16 11.93
CA THR A 125 -1.44 1.06 12.72
C THR A 125 -0.96 2.24 11.86
N GLN A 126 -0.14 2.00 10.84
CA GLN A 126 0.32 3.07 9.96
C GLN A 126 -0.75 3.48 8.94
N GLN A 127 -1.54 2.53 8.44
CA GLN A 127 -2.65 2.80 7.54
C GLN A 127 -3.73 3.64 8.21
N HIS A 128 -4.12 3.30 9.44
CA HIS A 128 -5.27 3.88 10.12
C HIS A 128 -4.91 4.89 11.22
N GLY A 129 -3.65 4.91 11.67
CA GLY A 129 -3.25 5.62 12.89
C GLY A 129 -3.59 4.82 14.15
N ALA A 130 -3.27 5.39 15.31
CA ALA A 130 -3.68 4.90 16.62
C ALA A 130 -3.60 6.01 17.67
N LYS A 131 -4.44 5.96 18.70
CA LYS A 131 -4.36 6.81 19.89
C LYS A 131 -3.38 6.24 20.91
N SER A 132 -2.79 7.11 21.71
CA SER A 132 -1.99 6.69 22.86
C SER A 132 -2.75 5.70 23.74
N GLY A 133 -2.15 4.55 24.04
CA GLY A 133 -2.75 3.50 24.88
C GLY A 133 -3.82 2.64 24.22
N GLU A 134 -4.09 2.81 22.92
CA GLU A 134 -5.13 2.05 22.20
C GLU A 134 -4.90 0.52 22.23
N PHE A 135 -3.66 0.08 22.30
CA PHE A 135 -3.28 -1.34 22.38
C PHE A 135 -2.95 -1.78 23.82
N GLY A 136 -3.42 -1.01 24.81
CA GLY A 136 -3.26 -1.30 26.23
C GLY A 136 -2.01 -0.68 26.85
N PHE A 137 -1.53 -1.30 27.93
CA PHE A 137 -0.40 -0.80 28.71
C PHE A 137 0.68 -1.86 28.88
N GLY A 138 1.94 -1.46 28.66
CA GLY A 138 3.10 -2.29 28.98
C GLY A 138 3.44 -2.21 30.48
N LEU A 139 3.93 -3.31 31.05
CA LEU A 139 4.52 -3.34 32.40
C LEU A 139 6.06 -3.42 32.28
N TYR A 140 6.79 -2.58 32.99
CA TYR A 140 8.23 -2.79 33.17
C TYR A 140 8.49 -3.90 34.20
N THR A 141 9.53 -4.70 33.97
CA THR A 141 10.02 -5.69 34.95
C THR A 141 10.70 -5.03 36.17
N THR A 142 11.10 -3.76 36.07
CA THR A 142 11.77 -3.01 37.14
C THR A 142 11.01 -1.70 37.46
N ARG A 143 10.13 -1.79 38.46
CA ARG A 143 9.63 -0.74 39.40
C ARG A 143 9.19 0.65 38.89
N VAL A 144 9.07 0.95 37.60
CA VAL A 144 8.62 2.27 37.13
C VAL A 144 7.39 2.19 36.23
N GLY A 145 6.26 1.76 36.80
CA GLY A 145 4.91 2.03 36.28
C GLY A 145 4.49 1.30 35.00
N SER A 146 3.21 1.44 34.67
CA SER A 146 2.64 1.02 33.39
C SER A 146 2.75 2.17 32.38
N PHE A 147 2.99 1.87 31.10
CA PHE A 147 3.05 2.90 30.05
C PHE A 147 2.09 2.57 28.90
N PRO A 148 1.45 3.58 28.28
CA PRO A 148 0.52 3.33 27.18
C PRO A 148 1.24 2.77 25.95
N ILE A 149 0.58 1.86 25.24
CA ILE A 149 1.01 1.32 23.96
C ILE A 149 -0.06 1.66 22.93
N PRO A 150 0.22 2.49 21.91
CA PRO A 150 1.44 3.27 21.73
C PRO A 150 1.64 4.33 22.82
N TRP A 151 2.89 4.78 23.03
CA TRP A 151 3.22 5.80 24.05
C TRP A 151 2.68 7.20 23.76
N GLY A 152 2.09 7.41 22.59
CA GLY A 152 1.58 8.67 22.09
C GLY A 152 0.80 8.45 20.79
N ASP A 153 0.06 9.46 20.35
CA ASP A 153 -0.75 9.36 19.13
C ASP A 153 0.12 9.11 17.88
N ILE A 154 -0.33 8.17 17.06
CA ILE A 154 0.24 7.85 15.76
C ILE A 154 -0.73 8.35 14.69
N PRO A 155 -0.35 9.34 13.86
CA PRO A 155 -1.22 9.80 12.78
C PRO A 155 -1.30 8.75 11.68
N ALA A 156 -2.47 8.66 11.04
CA ALA A 156 -2.67 7.82 9.86
C ALA A 156 -1.78 8.30 8.70
N ARG A 157 -1.21 7.34 7.98
CA ARG A 157 -0.46 7.54 6.74
C ARG A 157 -0.98 6.52 5.73
N PRO A 158 -2.19 6.72 5.17
CA PRO A 158 -2.79 5.76 4.27
C PRO A 158 -1.88 5.54 3.06
N PHE A 159 -1.48 4.29 2.85
CA PHE A 159 -0.67 3.87 1.70
C PHE A 159 -1.42 2.86 0.84
N LEU A 160 -2.31 2.07 1.44
CA LEU A 160 -3.26 1.21 0.74
C LEU A 160 -4.49 2.00 0.30
N GLY A 161 -4.99 1.69 -0.90
CA GLY A 161 -6.12 2.34 -1.54
C GLY A 161 -5.85 2.58 -3.02
N ALA A 162 -6.89 2.95 -3.76
CA ALA A 162 -6.81 3.31 -5.17
C ALA A 162 -6.86 4.84 -5.29
N SER A 163 -5.86 5.42 -5.95
CA SER A 163 -5.91 6.82 -6.38
C SER A 163 -6.91 7.01 -7.53
N ASP A 164 -7.17 8.24 -7.93
CA ASP A 164 -8.02 8.50 -9.08
C ASP A 164 -7.41 7.98 -10.39
N SER A 165 -6.07 8.00 -10.51
CA SER A 165 -5.36 7.37 -11.63
C SER A 165 -5.50 5.85 -11.60
N ASP A 166 -5.39 5.22 -10.42
CA ASP A 166 -5.55 3.77 -10.30
C ASP A 166 -6.97 3.35 -10.70
N LYS A 167 -8.00 4.08 -10.24
CA LYS A 167 -9.40 3.80 -10.60
C LYS A 167 -9.62 3.90 -12.11
N ALA A 168 -9.09 4.95 -12.74
CA ALA A 168 -9.20 5.12 -14.19
C ALA A 168 -8.49 3.99 -14.95
N ASN A 169 -7.29 3.60 -14.48
CA ASN A 169 -6.54 2.49 -15.05
C ASN A 169 -7.30 1.16 -14.91
N ILE A 170 -7.86 0.87 -13.74
CA ILE A 170 -8.68 -0.33 -13.51
C ILE A 170 -9.86 -0.39 -14.50
N VAL A 171 -10.55 0.73 -14.74
CA VAL A 171 -11.63 0.78 -15.73
C VAL A 171 -11.11 0.47 -17.13
N SER A 172 -9.95 1.03 -17.50
CA SER A 172 -9.30 0.75 -18.79
C SER A 172 -8.95 -0.73 -18.92
N LEU A 173 -8.35 -1.33 -17.90
CA LEU A 173 -7.98 -2.75 -17.90
C LEU A 173 -9.20 -3.65 -18.03
N VAL A 174 -10.29 -3.35 -17.31
CA VAL A 174 -11.55 -4.09 -17.41
C VAL A 174 -12.12 -4.00 -18.83
N GLN A 175 -12.14 -2.80 -19.42
CA GLN A 175 -12.66 -2.58 -20.77
C GLN A 175 -11.83 -3.33 -21.82
N SER A 176 -10.51 -3.17 -21.81
CA SER A 176 -9.63 -3.89 -22.74
C SER A 176 -9.73 -5.40 -22.55
N TYR A 177 -9.71 -5.89 -21.31
CA TYR A 177 -9.82 -7.32 -21.04
C TYR A 177 -11.13 -7.90 -21.58
N LEU A 178 -12.28 -7.26 -21.31
CA LEU A 178 -13.57 -7.78 -21.73
C LEU A 178 -13.84 -7.61 -23.24
N MET A 179 -13.36 -6.53 -23.85
CA MET A 179 -13.74 -6.15 -25.23
C MET A 179 -12.70 -6.49 -26.29
N GLU A 180 -11.41 -6.46 -25.95
CA GLU A 180 -10.30 -6.56 -26.91
C GLU A 180 -9.52 -7.88 -26.80
N GLY A 181 -9.83 -8.69 -25.78
CA GLY A 181 -9.28 -10.03 -25.60
C GLY A 181 -9.66 -11.00 -26.71
#